data_AF-A0A949HIF6-F1
#
_entry.id   AF-A0A949HIF6-F1
#
_cell.length_a   1.000
_cell.length_b   1.000
_cell.length_c   1.000
_cell.angle_alpha   90.00
_cell.angle_beta   90.00
_cell.angle_gamma   90.00
#
_symmetry.space_group_name_H-M   'P 1'
#
loop_
_entity.id
_entity.type
_entity.pdbx_description
1 polymer ?
#
loop_
_entity_poly.entity_id
_entity_poly.type
_entity_poly.pdbx_seq_one_letter_code
_entity_poly.pdbx_strand_id
1 'polypeptide(L)'
;MSYQFDSSLTIPESELRILNEFDFYSDPFSPQIRQILNDRFGTVIVAYMFPMFQRILESFRGRILLRTFGSTHPTYTYYSFAHEVASPAFERQIASASDRFWFAQAYPNLKLIEPPMIQRRSVDLPLGLPERITEHHRSWTGGDPRILFVCPEIESYQESLQIYLEFKQHFGDLGHVICGAQSKPHKDSAVLGKVDAATYDGFFRNCNVMFYHSRLPRHIHYHPLEAICYGMPVVYMQQGMLGQLTQTKLPGACDTIQEARDKVLKLIHCKDSTLAREICDSQEQIYHLFTQQYALERWNREFIQGVLQSPLPSVSQNCQPSKKVGILPLADHRLIDETCQRIKSLCKKPLDSRLGTLQTWNPNMDTARSKPFSWKTITGEQMRYAQRLSGHSQGNIEPVNVVPDDGICDFMDCDAWIIVGDRCSAPVATVKPYAFYYIQPVPGIPLSESVQRATAQSIQNAHCVLVQNPRDRDLLVKEYGVSQDWIITIDSEFDGEDLWTIIQNIP
;
A
#
# COMPACT_ATOMS: atom_id res chain seq x y z
N MET A 1 -9.37 17.44 -8.88
CA MET A 1 -9.27 16.09 -9.47
C MET A 1 -9.84 16.14 -10.88
N SER A 2 -9.38 15.27 -11.79
CA SER A 2 -9.93 15.14 -13.15
C SER A 2 -10.69 13.83 -13.23
N TYR A 3 -11.94 13.87 -13.72
CA TYR A 3 -12.82 12.71 -13.95
C TYR A 3 -12.87 12.29 -15.43
N GLN A 4 -11.86 12.69 -16.20
CA GLN A 4 -11.84 12.53 -17.66
C GLN A 4 -11.96 11.06 -18.10
N PHE A 5 -11.50 10.11 -17.28
CA PHE A 5 -11.51 8.69 -17.62
C PHE A 5 -12.77 7.95 -17.17
N ASP A 6 -13.62 8.53 -16.33
CA ASP A 6 -14.78 7.86 -15.73
C ASP A 6 -15.74 7.33 -16.80
N SER A 7 -15.95 8.10 -17.86
CA SER A 7 -16.80 7.71 -19.00
C SER A 7 -16.31 6.47 -19.77
N SER A 8 -15.04 6.08 -19.61
CA SER A 8 -14.46 4.90 -20.23
C SER A 8 -14.57 3.63 -19.38
N LEU A 9 -15.00 3.75 -18.11
CA LEU A 9 -15.07 2.65 -17.17
C LEU A 9 -16.40 1.91 -17.29
N THR A 10 -16.36 0.60 -17.02
CA THR A 10 -17.55 -0.26 -16.99
C THR A 10 -18.26 -0.25 -15.61
N ILE A 11 -17.84 0.63 -14.70
CA ILE A 11 -18.36 0.71 -13.34
C ILE A 11 -19.61 1.60 -13.34
N PRO A 12 -20.70 1.22 -12.64
CA PRO A 12 -21.89 2.06 -12.56
C PRO A 12 -21.59 3.45 -11.99
N GLU A 13 -22.24 4.48 -12.54
CA GLU A 13 -22.01 5.89 -12.15
C GLU A 13 -22.21 6.13 -10.64
N SER A 14 -23.21 5.48 -10.05
CA SER A 14 -23.49 5.59 -8.61
C SER A 14 -22.34 5.08 -7.75
N GLU A 15 -21.66 4.02 -8.17
CA GLU A 15 -20.50 3.47 -7.47
C GLU A 15 -19.24 4.28 -7.74
N LEU A 16 -19.03 4.74 -8.98
CA LEU A 16 -17.93 5.63 -9.32
C LEU A 16 -17.94 6.90 -8.48
N ARG A 17 -19.11 7.50 -8.24
CA ARG A 17 -19.25 8.68 -7.38
C ARG A 17 -18.73 8.41 -5.97
N ILE A 18 -19.08 7.27 -5.39
CA ILE A 18 -18.60 6.85 -4.07
C ILE A 18 -17.08 6.67 -4.06
N LEU A 19 -16.51 6.00 -5.07
CA LEU A 19 -15.07 5.81 -5.15
C LEU A 19 -14.32 7.14 -5.36
N ASN A 20 -14.88 8.06 -6.15
CA ASN A 20 -14.28 9.38 -6.42
C ASN A 20 -14.27 10.31 -5.21
N GLU A 21 -15.19 10.13 -4.27
CA GLU A 21 -15.29 10.91 -3.03
C GLU A 21 -14.45 10.32 -1.89
N PHE A 22 -14.00 9.07 -2.02
CA PHE A 22 -13.30 8.33 -0.98
C PHE A 22 -11.78 8.59 -0.96
N ASP A 23 -11.20 8.88 0.22
CA ASP A 23 -9.74 9.01 0.38
C ASP A 23 -9.06 7.64 0.58
N PHE A 24 -8.68 7.01 -0.53
CA PHE A 24 -7.91 5.76 -0.50
C PHE A 24 -6.53 5.85 0.18
N TYR A 25 -5.99 7.05 0.41
CA TYR A 25 -4.66 7.22 0.98
C TYR A 25 -4.67 7.10 2.51
N SER A 26 -5.78 7.45 3.15
CA SER A 26 -5.84 7.64 4.61
C SER A 26 -7.01 6.92 5.27
N ASP A 27 -8.16 6.84 4.59
CA ASP A 27 -9.40 6.43 5.24
C ASP A 27 -9.55 4.91 5.35
N PRO A 28 -10.15 4.40 6.44
CA PRO A 28 -10.50 2.99 6.56
C PRO A 28 -11.62 2.62 5.60
N PHE A 29 -11.54 1.43 4.99
CA PHE A 29 -12.51 1.02 3.97
C PHE A 29 -13.83 0.59 4.63
N SER A 30 -14.88 1.38 4.40
CA SER A 30 -16.24 1.04 4.85
C SER A 30 -16.72 -0.27 4.21
N PRO A 31 -17.75 -0.93 4.76
CA PRO A 31 -18.42 -2.07 4.12
C PRO A 31 -18.73 -1.85 2.64
N GLN A 32 -19.29 -0.68 2.30
CA GLN A 32 -19.65 -0.33 0.93
C GLN A 32 -18.42 -0.22 0.01
N ILE A 33 -17.35 0.43 0.45
CA ILE A 33 -16.09 0.53 -0.32
C ILE A 33 -15.51 -0.86 -0.58
N ARG A 34 -15.46 -1.73 0.44
CA ARG A 34 -14.94 -3.10 0.29
C ARG A 34 -15.76 -3.92 -0.68
N GLN A 35 -17.09 -3.79 -0.63
CA GLN A 35 -17.98 -4.46 -1.58
C GLN A 35 -17.68 -4.00 -3.02
N ILE A 36 -17.72 -2.69 -3.29
CA ILE A 36 -17.46 -2.16 -4.64
C ILE A 36 -16.07 -2.60 -5.13
N LEU A 37 -15.04 -2.50 -4.29
CA LEU A 37 -13.68 -2.93 -4.65
C LEU A 37 -13.64 -4.39 -5.09
N ASN A 38 -14.23 -5.28 -4.30
CA ASN A 38 -14.17 -6.71 -4.55
C ASN A 38 -15.12 -7.20 -5.66
N ASP A 39 -16.19 -6.46 -5.95
CA ASP A 39 -17.15 -6.81 -7.00
C ASP A 39 -16.72 -6.26 -8.38
N ARG A 40 -15.99 -5.14 -8.40
CA ARG A 40 -15.62 -4.45 -9.66
C ARG A 40 -14.18 -4.68 -10.11
N PHE A 41 -13.26 -5.00 -9.19
CA PHE A 41 -11.84 -5.11 -9.52
C PHE A 41 -11.29 -6.51 -9.22
N GLY A 42 -10.67 -7.12 -10.22
CA GLY A 42 -9.91 -8.36 -10.04
C GLY A 42 -8.44 -8.13 -9.68
N THR A 43 -7.91 -6.92 -9.87
CA THR A 43 -6.50 -6.58 -9.68
C THR A 43 -6.34 -5.10 -9.36
N VAL A 44 -5.44 -4.78 -8.42
CA VAL A 44 -5.08 -3.41 -8.04
C VAL A 44 -3.58 -3.21 -8.12
N ILE A 45 -3.16 -2.03 -8.58
CA ILE A 45 -1.76 -1.57 -8.51
C ILE A 45 -1.71 -0.45 -7.49
N VAL A 46 -0.93 -0.64 -6.43
CA VAL A 46 -0.92 0.21 -5.26
C VAL A 46 0.46 0.82 -5.12
N ALA A 47 0.53 2.15 -5.03
CA ALA A 47 1.77 2.84 -4.68
C ALA A 47 2.22 2.44 -3.27
N TYR A 48 3.51 2.54 -3.00
CA TYR A 48 4.08 2.21 -1.70
C TYR A 48 3.76 3.29 -0.63
N MET A 49 2.49 3.34 -0.22
CA MET A 49 1.93 4.22 0.79
C MET A 49 1.25 3.36 1.85
N PHE A 50 1.70 3.46 3.11
CA PHE A 50 1.42 2.41 4.09
C PHE A 50 -0.03 2.24 4.51
N PRO A 51 -0.75 3.31 4.88
CA PRO A 51 -2.15 3.14 5.26
C PRO A 51 -2.93 2.48 4.12
N MET A 52 -2.80 2.99 2.88
CA MET A 52 -3.42 2.41 1.68
C MET A 52 -3.03 0.94 1.46
N PHE A 53 -1.73 0.61 1.47
CA PHE A 53 -1.26 -0.74 1.20
C PHE A 53 -1.76 -1.74 2.25
N GLN A 54 -1.74 -1.37 3.53
CA GLN A 54 -2.25 -2.23 4.59
C GLN A 54 -3.76 -2.46 4.46
N ARG A 55 -4.56 -1.42 4.16
CA ARG A 55 -6.01 -1.57 3.93
C ARG A 55 -6.33 -2.48 2.75
N ILE A 56 -5.54 -2.41 1.69
CA ILE A 56 -5.68 -3.30 0.54
C ILE A 56 -5.34 -4.75 0.91
N LEU A 57 -4.26 -4.99 1.66
CA LEU A 57 -3.93 -6.34 2.13
C LEU A 57 -5.04 -6.94 2.99
N GLU A 58 -5.64 -6.12 3.87
CA GLU A 58 -6.74 -6.49 4.76
C GLU A 58 -8.04 -6.81 4.00
N SER A 59 -8.41 -5.99 3.01
CA SER A 59 -9.79 -5.98 2.52
C SER A 59 -9.99 -6.42 1.08
N PHE A 60 -8.94 -6.40 0.25
CA PHE A 60 -9.06 -6.74 -1.16
C PHE A 60 -8.78 -8.22 -1.39
N ARG A 61 -9.66 -8.90 -2.13
CA ARG A 61 -9.60 -10.35 -2.40
C ARG A 61 -8.88 -10.68 -3.71
N GLY A 62 -8.74 -9.70 -4.61
CA GLY A 62 -8.06 -9.86 -5.90
C GLY A 62 -6.54 -9.79 -5.82
N ARG A 63 -5.90 -9.64 -6.99
CA ARG A 63 -4.43 -9.53 -7.10
C ARG A 63 -3.94 -8.15 -6.67
N ILE A 64 -2.93 -8.10 -5.84
CA ILE A 64 -2.32 -6.88 -5.32
C ILE A 64 -0.92 -6.73 -5.91
N LEU A 65 -0.68 -5.66 -6.66
CA LEU A 65 0.64 -5.31 -7.13
C LEU A 65 1.16 -4.11 -6.34
N LEU A 66 2.21 -4.32 -5.54
CA LEU A 66 2.89 -3.23 -4.85
C LEU A 66 3.90 -2.58 -5.79
N ARG A 67 3.60 -1.35 -6.23
CA ARG A 67 4.42 -0.61 -7.18
C ARG A 67 5.62 0.03 -6.47
N THR A 68 6.84 -0.31 -6.92
CA THR A 68 8.09 0.20 -6.33
C THR A 68 8.99 0.89 -7.36
N PHE A 69 9.63 1.99 -6.95
CA PHE A 69 10.31 2.95 -7.83
C PHE A 69 11.80 3.17 -7.54
N GLY A 70 12.35 2.53 -6.51
CA GLY A 70 13.77 2.67 -6.13
C GLY A 70 13.97 2.72 -4.62
N SER A 71 15.16 2.37 -4.14
CA SER A 71 15.55 2.48 -2.73
C SER A 71 16.80 3.31 -2.57
N THR A 72 16.71 4.36 -1.76
CA THR A 72 17.83 5.24 -1.41
C THR A 72 18.74 4.62 -0.35
N HIS A 73 18.31 3.54 0.30
CA HIS A 73 19.10 2.86 1.33
C HIS A 73 19.86 1.66 0.74
N PRO A 74 21.12 1.41 1.15
CA PRO A 74 21.92 0.31 0.61
C PRO A 74 21.36 -1.08 0.93
N THR A 75 20.76 -1.25 2.11
CA THR A 75 20.32 -2.57 2.64
C THR A 75 18.90 -2.60 3.19
N TYR A 76 18.21 -1.46 3.24
CA TYR A 76 16.89 -1.39 3.87
C TYR A 76 15.85 -1.62 2.78
N THR A 77 15.01 -2.61 3.05
CA THR A 77 14.11 -3.22 2.06
C THR A 77 12.72 -2.61 2.17
N TYR A 78 11.90 -2.79 1.14
CA TYR A 78 10.48 -2.50 1.24
C TYR A 78 9.86 -3.37 2.34
N TYR A 79 10.17 -4.66 2.42
CA TYR A 79 9.64 -5.49 3.50
C TYR A 79 9.98 -4.97 4.92
N SER A 80 11.22 -4.53 5.16
CA SER A 80 11.67 -4.02 6.45
C SER A 80 10.92 -2.76 6.87
N PHE A 81 10.82 -1.79 5.96
CA PHE A 81 10.03 -0.58 6.24
C PHE A 81 8.57 -0.92 6.49
N ALA A 82 8.02 -1.85 5.70
CA ALA A 82 6.65 -2.30 5.88
C ALA A 82 6.39 -2.92 7.23
N HIS A 83 7.28 -3.79 7.67
CA HIS A 83 7.22 -4.43 8.96
C HIS A 83 7.30 -3.44 10.13
N GLU A 84 8.08 -2.36 10.00
CA GLU A 84 8.26 -1.36 11.05
C GLU A 84 7.07 -0.42 11.23
N VAL A 85 6.36 -0.08 10.14
CA VAL A 85 5.29 0.92 10.17
C VAL A 85 3.88 0.31 10.12
N ALA A 86 3.74 -0.93 9.68
CA ALA A 86 2.45 -1.60 9.61
C ALA A 86 2.02 -2.17 10.97
N SER A 87 0.77 -2.63 11.02
CA SER A 87 0.24 -3.28 12.21
C SER A 87 1.00 -4.57 12.58
N PRO A 88 0.88 -5.03 13.85
CA PRO A 88 1.47 -6.31 14.26
C PRO A 88 0.99 -7.51 13.43
N ALA A 89 -0.14 -7.40 12.73
CA ALA A 89 -0.70 -8.44 11.88
C ALA A 89 -0.05 -8.54 10.48
N PHE A 90 0.78 -7.57 10.08
CA PHE A 90 1.28 -7.42 8.72
C PHE A 90 1.90 -8.70 8.13
N GLU A 91 2.75 -9.40 8.89
CA GLU A 91 3.42 -10.62 8.40
C GLU A 91 2.42 -11.72 8.03
N ARG A 92 1.34 -11.85 8.80
CA ARG A 92 0.29 -12.83 8.52
C ARG A 92 -0.63 -12.34 7.40
N GLN A 93 -0.85 -11.04 7.26
CA GLN A 93 -1.61 -10.45 6.15
C GLN A 93 -0.89 -10.62 4.80
N ILE A 94 0.42 -10.37 4.74
CA ILE A 94 1.20 -10.60 3.51
C ILE A 94 1.30 -12.09 3.20
N ALA A 95 1.45 -12.94 4.23
CA ALA A 95 1.44 -14.38 4.07
C ALA A 95 0.06 -14.92 3.61
N SER A 96 -1.06 -14.36 4.09
CA SER A 96 -2.40 -14.75 3.63
C SER A 96 -2.69 -14.27 2.20
N ALA A 97 -2.10 -13.13 1.80
CA ALA A 97 -2.14 -12.68 0.42
C ALA A 97 -1.35 -13.61 -0.51
N SER A 98 -0.31 -14.31 -0.04
CA SER A 98 0.42 -15.39 -0.74
C SER A 98 0.49 -15.24 -2.28
N ASP A 99 -0.39 -15.95 -3.00
CA ASP A 99 -0.36 -16.11 -4.45
C ASP A 99 -1.01 -14.95 -5.21
N ARG A 100 -1.80 -14.12 -4.52
CA ARG A 100 -2.43 -12.93 -5.08
C ARG A 100 -1.57 -11.67 -4.87
N PHE A 101 -0.47 -11.73 -4.12
CA PHE A 101 0.46 -10.61 -3.95
C PHE A 101 1.61 -10.65 -4.97
N TRP A 102 1.98 -9.48 -5.49
CA TRP A 102 3.08 -9.27 -6.41
C TRP A 102 3.88 -8.00 -6.08
N PHE A 103 5.20 -8.12 -6.03
CA PHE A 103 6.15 -7.02 -5.91
C PHE A 103 6.49 -6.47 -7.30
N ALA A 104 5.84 -5.37 -7.68
CA ALA A 104 5.91 -4.78 -9.02
C ALA A 104 7.03 -3.74 -9.14
N GLN A 105 8.24 -4.26 -9.37
CA GLN A 105 9.48 -3.49 -9.38
C GLN A 105 9.70 -2.73 -10.69
N ALA A 106 10.10 -1.45 -10.58
CA ALA A 106 10.57 -0.66 -11.70
C ALA A 106 11.94 -1.11 -12.21
N TYR A 107 12.79 -1.63 -11.32
CA TYR A 107 14.15 -2.05 -11.62
C TYR A 107 14.37 -3.51 -11.21
N PRO A 108 14.93 -4.39 -12.07
CA PRO A 108 15.02 -5.82 -11.80
C PRO A 108 15.81 -6.20 -10.54
N ASN A 109 16.70 -5.32 -10.08
CA ASN A 109 17.59 -5.55 -8.94
C ASN A 109 16.99 -5.15 -7.58
N LEU A 110 15.77 -4.58 -7.53
CA LEU A 110 15.12 -4.22 -6.26
C LEU A 110 14.82 -5.47 -5.42
N LYS A 111 14.27 -6.51 -6.04
CA LYS A 111 13.98 -7.77 -5.35
C LYS A 111 15.20 -8.42 -4.70
N LEU A 112 16.42 -8.19 -5.19
CA LEU A 112 17.61 -8.92 -4.76
C LEU A 112 17.96 -8.73 -3.27
N ILE A 113 17.44 -7.67 -2.65
CA ILE A 113 17.63 -7.41 -1.21
C ILE A 113 16.40 -7.80 -0.37
N GLU A 114 15.27 -8.09 -1.00
CA GLU A 114 14.01 -8.44 -0.32
C GLU A 114 14.05 -9.88 0.23
N PRO A 115 13.18 -10.24 1.20
CA PRO A 115 13.11 -11.63 1.66
C PRO A 115 12.60 -12.59 0.57
N PRO A 116 12.88 -13.91 0.68
CA PRO A 116 12.55 -14.89 -0.35
C PRO A 116 11.08 -14.96 -0.76
N MET A 117 10.13 -14.56 0.11
CA MET A 117 8.70 -14.51 -0.23
C MET A 117 8.39 -13.41 -1.26
N ILE A 118 9.02 -12.24 -1.12
CA ILE A 118 8.86 -11.09 -2.01
C ILE A 118 9.61 -11.35 -3.32
N GLN A 119 10.82 -11.92 -3.24
CA GLN A 119 11.61 -12.29 -4.41
C GLN A 119 10.85 -13.22 -5.37
N ARG A 120 10.22 -14.28 -4.83
CA ARG A 120 9.46 -15.26 -5.61
C ARG A 120 8.19 -14.70 -6.25
N ARG A 121 7.67 -13.60 -5.70
CA ARG A 121 6.46 -12.92 -6.16
C ARG A 121 6.79 -11.57 -6.80
N SER A 122 7.92 -11.46 -7.49
CA SER A 122 8.33 -10.21 -8.16
C SER A 122 7.95 -10.20 -9.65
N VAL A 123 7.61 -9.03 -10.16
CA VAL A 123 7.32 -8.78 -11.57
C VAL A 123 8.01 -7.50 -12.03
N ASP A 124 8.65 -7.54 -13.20
CA ASP A 124 9.37 -6.39 -13.77
C ASP A 124 8.40 -5.51 -14.56
N LEU A 125 8.02 -4.37 -13.98
CA LEU A 125 7.21 -3.36 -14.66
C LEU A 125 8.06 -2.09 -14.80
N PRO A 126 8.86 -1.91 -15.86
CA PRO A 126 9.75 -0.76 -16.01
C PRO A 126 8.98 0.57 -16.16
N LEU A 127 9.72 1.67 -16.03
CA LEU A 127 9.23 3.04 -16.21
C LEU A 127 9.66 3.58 -17.58
N GLY A 128 8.83 4.43 -18.19
CA GLY A 128 9.17 5.15 -19.40
C GLY A 128 9.43 6.63 -19.14
N LEU A 129 10.22 7.28 -20.01
CA LEU A 129 10.30 8.74 -20.07
C LEU A 129 9.01 9.31 -20.67
N PRO A 130 8.52 10.47 -20.18
CA PRO A 130 7.32 11.08 -20.70
C PRO A 130 7.55 11.69 -22.09
N GLU A 131 6.49 11.84 -22.87
CA GLU A 131 6.53 12.34 -24.26
C GLU A 131 7.24 13.69 -24.38
N ARG A 132 6.97 14.61 -23.44
CA ARG A 132 7.63 15.93 -23.29
C ARG A 132 9.15 15.91 -23.16
N ILE A 133 9.74 14.74 -22.93
CA ILE A 133 11.20 14.53 -22.90
C ILE A 133 11.63 13.82 -24.18
N THR A 134 10.92 12.75 -24.57
CA THR A 134 11.30 11.93 -25.72
C THR A 134 11.21 12.68 -27.05
N GLU A 135 10.40 13.73 -27.15
CA GLU A 135 10.37 14.61 -28.35
C GLU A 135 11.70 15.34 -28.62
N HIS A 136 12.57 15.43 -27.62
CA HIS A 136 13.88 16.05 -27.71
C HIS A 136 15.01 15.05 -28.00
N HIS A 137 14.69 13.80 -28.37
CA HIS A 137 15.68 12.77 -28.61
C HIS A 137 16.75 13.24 -29.60
N ARG A 138 18.03 13.15 -29.18
CA ARG A 138 19.21 13.60 -29.96
C ARG A 138 19.19 15.06 -30.41
N SER A 139 18.60 15.95 -29.62
CA SER A 139 18.59 17.41 -29.87
C SER A 139 19.81 18.15 -29.31
N TRP A 140 20.70 17.47 -28.57
CA TRP A 140 21.92 18.06 -28.04
C TRP A 140 22.87 18.52 -29.15
N THR A 141 23.32 19.77 -29.04
CA THR A 141 24.31 20.38 -29.92
C THR A 141 25.64 20.65 -29.21
N GLY A 142 25.62 20.73 -27.87
CA GLY A 142 26.75 21.15 -27.07
C GLY A 142 27.16 22.61 -27.33
N GLY A 143 28.36 22.96 -26.88
CA GLY A 143 29.00 24.27 -27.15
C GLY A 143 29.11 25.16 -25.91
N ASP A 144 28.32 24.91 -24.87
CA ASP A 144 28.46 25.57 -23.57
C ASP A 144 29.45 24.77 -22.69
N PRO A 145 30.63 25.34 -22.37
CA PRO A 145 31.72 24.67 -21.66
C PRO A 145 31.45 24.56 -20.15
N ARG A 146 30.21 24.22 -19.77
CA ARG A 146 29.76 24.05 -18.39
C ARG A 146 29.27 22.64 -18.14
N ILE A 147 29.43 22.19 -16.90
CA ILE A 147 28.82 20.99 -16.35
C ILE A 147 27.38 21.32 -15.96
N LEU A 148 26.41 20.55 -16.44
CA LEU A 148 25.08 20.53 -15.85
C LEU A 148 25.09 19.59 -14.63
N PHE A 149 24.79 20.15 -13.46
CA PHE A 149 24.64 19.40 -12.22
C PHE A 149 23.27 19.67 -11.60
N VAL A 150 22.67 18.65 -10.97
CA VAL A 150 21.36 18.78 -10.31
C VAL A 150 21.52 18.38 -8.85
N CYS A 151 21.23 19.31 -7.94
CA CYS A 151 21.36 19.11 -6.51
C CYS A 151 20.31 19.96 -5.76
N PRO A 152 19.10 19.43 -5.54
CA PRO A 152 18.06 20.14 -4.81
C PRO A 152 18.33 20.16 -3.30
N GLU A 153 17.76 21.15 -2.63
CA GLU A 153 17.63 21.20 -1.16
C GLU A 153 18.96 21.14 -0.38
N ILE A 154 19.97 21.85 -0.88
CA ILE A 154 21.34 21.87 -0.34
C ILE A 154 21.37 22.30 1.14
N GLU A 155 20.65 23.37 1.48
CA GLU A 155 20.61 23.95 2.84
C GLU A 155 19.54 23.31 3.76
N SER A 156 18.78 22.36 3.22
CA SER A 156 17.67 21.70 3.92
C SER A 156 18.03 20.29 4.36
N TYR A 157 18.82 19.56 3.56
CA TYR A 157 19.19 18.17 3.85
C TYR A 157 20.71 17.97 3.87
N GLN A 158 21.20 17.34 4.93
CA GLN A 158 22.63 17.07 5.12
C GLN A 158 23.24 16.22 4.00
N GLU A 159 22.48 15.27 3.45
CA GLU A 159 22.92 14.45 2.32
C GLU A 159 23.15 15.31 1.06
N SER A 160 22.20 16.20 0.73
CA SER A 160 22.34 17.15 -0.38
C SER A 160 23.53 18.08 -0.19
N LEU A 161 23.75 18.59 1.02
CA LEU A 161 24.92 19.42 1.33
C LEU A 161 26.22 18.67 1.07
N GLN A 162 26.32 17.41 1.49
CA GLN A 162 27.52 16.59 1.28
C GLN A 162 27.78 16.32 -0.20
N ILE A 163 26.72 16.04 -0.97
CA ILE A 163 26.80 15.87 -2.43
C ILE A 163 27.31 17.15 -3.10
N TYR A 164 26.77 18.31 -2.72
CA TYR A 164 27.21 19.60 -3.22
C TYR A 164 28.68 19.88 -2.89
N LEU A 165 29.11 19.67 -1.65
CA LEU A 165 30.49 19.89 -1.22
C LEU A 165 31.48 18.98 -1.97
N GLU A 166 31.16 17.70 -2.14
CA GLU A 166 31.97 16.78 -2.94
C GLU A 166 32.07 17.25 -4.39
N PHE A 167 30.96 17.67 -5.00
CA PHE A 167 30.97 18.23 -6.35
C PHE A 167 31.87 19.48 -6.45
N LYS A 168 31.73 20.45 -5.54
CA LYS A 168 32.57 21.66 -5.53
C LYS A 168 34.04 21.36 -5.30
N GLN A 169 34.36 20.39 -4.45
CA GLN A 169 35.74 19.96 -4.21
C GLN A 169 36.39 19.41 -5.50
N HIS A 170 35.64 18.66 -6.30
CA HIS A 170 36.17 17.95 -7.46
C HIS A 170 35.93 18.62 -8.81
N PHE A 171 35.02 19.59 -8.91
CA PHE A 171 34.62 20.24 -10.16
C PHE A 171 34.39 21.74 -10.03
N GLY A 172 34.51 22.31 -8.82
CA GLY A 172 34.17 23.71 -8.56
C GLY A 172 35.06 24.74 -9.27
N ASP A 173 36.23 24.31 -9.74
CA ASP A 173 37.16 25.10 -10.55
C ASP A 173 36.80 25.11 -12.05
N LEU A 174 35.90 24.23 -12.48
CA LEU A 174 35.40 24.15 -13.87
C LEU A 174 34.12 24.97 -14.02
N GLY A 175 33.76 25.36 -15.25
CA GLY A 175 32.45 25.97 -15.51
C GLY A 175 31.32 25.00 -15.14
N HIS A 176 30.32 25.45 -14.39
CA HIS A 176 29.16 24.62 -14.02
C HIS A 176 27.91 25.45 -13.74
N VAL A 177 26.76 24.79 -13.85
CA VAL A 177 25.45 25.27 -13.38
C VAL A 177 24.81 24.21 -12.50
N ILE A 178 24.22 24.63 -11.38
CA ILE A 178 23.58 23.74 -10.42
C ILE A 178 22.09 24.07 -10.37
N CYS A 179 21.29 23.14 -10.88
CA CYS A 179 19.84 23.22 -10.90
C CYS A 179 19.22 22.39 -9.75
N GLY A 180 17.95 22.64 -9.45
CA GLY A 180 17.17 21.88 -8.47
C GLY A 180 16.51 22.81 -7.45
N ALA A 181 15.28 22.51 -7.08
CA ALA A 181 14.52 23.34 -6.13
C ALA A 181 15.28 23.50 -4.80
N GLN A 182 15.22 24.71 -4.23
CA GLN A 182 15.82 25.05 -2.95
C GLN A 182 14.74 25.68 -2.06
N SER A 183 14.47 25.10 -0.90
CA SER A 183 13.56 25.70 0.08
C SER A 183 14.21 26.87 0.84
N LYS A 184 15.55 26.92 0.86
CA LYS A 184 16.32 28.02 1.44
C LYS A 184 17.30 28.58 0.40
N PRO A 185 17.52 29.90 0.36
CA PRO A 185 18.47 30.49 -0.58
C PRO A 185 19.89 30.02 -0.29
N HIS A 186 20.65 29.74 -1.36
CA HIS A 186 22.07 29.38 -1.29
C HIS A 186 22.93 30.54 -1.83
N LYS A 187 24.13 30.74 -1.28
CA LYS A 187 24.98 31.92 -1.60
C LYS A 187 25.82 31.78 -2.87
N ASP A 188 26.10 30.55 -3.30
CA ASP A 188 26.85 30.29 -4.54
C ASP A 188 26.00 30.69 -5.76
N SER A 189 26.53 31.59 -6.60
CA SER A 189 25.87 32.08 -7.81
C SER A 189 25.72 31.01 -8.90
N ALA A 190 26.46 29.90 -8.82
CA ALA A 190 26.26 28.75 -9.69
C ALA A 190 24.99 27.95 -9.33
N VAL A 191 24.41 28.14 -8.14
CA VAL A 191 23.16 27.51 -7.72
C VAL A 191 21.98 28.35 -8.19
N LEU A 192 21.39 27.92 -9.29
CA LEU A 192 20.27 28.62 -9.94
C LEU A 192 18.91 28.29 -9.31
N GLY A 193 18.84 27.21 -8.53
CA GLY A 193 17.60 26.74 -7.95
C GLY A 193 16.65 26.14 -8.99
N LYS A 194 15.35 26.45 -8.85
CA LYS A 194 14.34 26.08 -9.85
C LYS A 194 14.36 27.09 -11.00
N VAL A 195 14.67 26.63 -12.20
CA VAL A 195 14.62 27.42 -13.44
C VAL A 195 13.34 27.14 -14.23
N ASP A 196 13.00 28.00 -15.18
CA ASP A 196 11.89 27.75 -16.12
C ASP A 196 12.23 26.63 -17.11
N ALA A 197 11.20 26.10 -17.78
CA ALA A 197 11.33 24.96 -18.68
C ALA A 197 12.24 25.22 -19.88
N ALA A 198 12.22 26.43 -20.45
CA ALA A 198 13.03 26.78 -21.61
C ALA A 198 14.51 26.89 -21.24
N THR A 199 14.81 27.48 -20.08
CA THR A 199 16.16 27.52 -19.52
C THR A 199 16.68 26.11 -19.23
N TYR A 200 15.84 25.23 -18.66
CA TYR A 200 16.22 23.85 -18.36
C TYR A 200 16.48 23.01 -19.62
N ASP A 201 15.59 23.08 -20.63
CA ASP A 201 15.79 22.49 -21.98
C ASP A 201 17.09 23.02 -22.62
N GLY A 202 17.33 24.33 -22.52
CA GLY A 202 18.55 24.96 -23.00
C GLY A 202 19.82 24.37 -22.38
N PHE A 203 19.81 24.02 -21.09
CA PHE A 203 20.96 23.35 -20.48
C PHE A 203 21.19 21.95 -21.04
N PHE A 204 20.14 21.15 -21.23
CA PHE A 204 20.27 19.82 -21.82
C PHE A 204 20.74 19.86 -23.28
N ARG A 205 20.38 20.88 -24.05
CA ARG A 205 20.82 21.00 -25.46
C ARG A 205 22.25 21.51 -25.59
N ASN A 206 22.68 22.41 -24.71
CA ASN A 206 23.89 23.20 -24.94
C ASN A 206 25.06 22.85 -24.02
N CYS A 207 24.83 22.44 -22.76
CA CYS A 207 25.93 22.10 -21.85
C CYS A 207 26.73 20.91 -22.42
N ASN A 208 28.05 20.95 -22.30
CA ASN A 208 28.91 19.92 -22.89
C ASN A 208 28.79 18.56 -22.18
N VAL A 209 28.37 18.53 -20.92
CA VAL A 209 28.33 17.32 -20.11
C VAL A 209 27.39 17.48 -18.91
N MET A 210 26.69 16.41 -18.55
CA MET A 210 26.15 16.25 -17.19
C MET A 210 27.05 15.33 -16.38
N PHE A 211 27.32 15.71 -15.14
CA PHE A 211 27.90 14.79 -14.15
C PHE A 211 26.82 14.24 -13.22
N TYR A 212 26.70 12.92 -13.15
CA TYR A 212 25.77 12.23 -12.26
C TYR A 212 26.50 11.53 -11.11
N HIS A 213 26.37 12.09 -9.91
CA HIS A 213 27.16 11.72 -8.73
C HIS A 213 26.69 10.42 -8.04
N SER A 214 25.44 9.99 -8.27
CA SER A 214 24.83 8.97 -7.41
C SER A 214 25.55 7.63 -7.53
N ARG A 215 25.84 7.06 -6.37
CA ARG A 215 26.49 5.75 -6.19
C ARG A 215 25.51 4.69 -5.69
N LEU A 216 24.23 5.04 -5.58
CA LEU A 216 23.20 4.17 -5.03
C LEU A 216 22.79 3.14 -6.10
N PRO A 217 22.93 1.83 -5.83
CA PRO A 217 22.72 0.80 -6.85
C PRO A 217 21.25 0.52 -7.19
N ARG A 218 20.30 1.09 -6.42
CA ARG A 218 18.85 0.83 -6.53
C ARG A 218 18.03 2.11 -6.62
N HIS A 219 18.68 3.25 -6.86
CA HIS A 219 18.04 4.54 -6.97
C HIS A 219 18.64 5.33 -8.12
N ILE A 220 17.76 5.95 -8.90
CA ILE A 220 18.13 6.79 -10.03
C ILE A 220 17.17 7.96 -10.11
N HIS A 221 17.72 9.17 -10.26
CA HIS A 221 16.95 10.36 -10.59
C HIS A 221 16.66 10.39 -12.09
N TYR A 222 15.60 11.09 -12.51
CA TYR A 222 15.24 11.14 -13.93
C TYR A 222 16.16 12.02 -14.77
N HIS A 223 16.74 13.08 -14.21
CA HIS A 223 17.57 14.03 -14.95
C HIS A 223 18.78 13.42 -15.72
N PRO A 224 19.52 12.38 -15.26
CA PRO A 224 20.49 11.70 -16.13
C PRO A 224 19.85 10.97 -17.32
N LEU A 225 18.63 10.44 -17.17
CA LEU A 225 17.91 9.78 -18.26
C LEU A 225 17.38 10.80 -19.27
N GLU A 226 16.92 11.95 -18.81
CA GLU A 226 16.57 13.09 -19.65
C GLU A 226 17.79 13.57 -20.45
N ALA A 227 18.94 13.75 -19.79
CA ALA A 227 20.21 14.08 -20.45
C ALA A 227 20.61 13.08 -21.54
N ILE A 228 20.55 11.78 -21.23
CA ILE A 228 20.83 10.70 -22.19
C ILE A 228 19.85 10.77 -23.37
N CYS A 229 18.56 11.01 -23.12
CA CYS A 229 17.56 11.14 -24.18
C CYS A 229 17.89 12.30 -25.13
N TYR A 230 18.27 13.47 -24.61
CA TYR A 230 18.69 14.61 -25.43
C TYR A 230 19.95 14.31 -26.25
N GLY A 231 20.71 13.26 -25.91
CA GLY A 231 21.98 12.93 -26.53
C GLY A 231 23.13 13.75 -25.96
N MET A 232 22.99 14.30 -24.75
CA MET A 232 24.08 14.97 -24.04
C MET A 232 25.00 13.93 -23.39
N PRO A 233 26.34 14.08 -23.46
CA PRO A 233 27.25 13.20 -22.75
C PRO A 233 26.97 13.20 -21.24
N VAL A 234 26.69 12.03 -20.67
CA VAL A 234 26.57 11.85 -19.22
C VAL A 234 27.79 11.11 -18.67
N VAL A 235 28.53 11.76 -17.77
CA VAL A 235 29.58 11.12 -16.97
C VAL A 235 29.01 10.72 -15.63
N TYR A 236 29.10 9.45 -15.25
CA TYR A 236 28.41 8.93 -14.06
C TYR A 236 29.22 7.89 -13.29
N MET A 237 28.86 7.67 -12.03
CA MET A 237 29.53 6.66 -11.19
C MET A 237 29.04 5.23 -11.50
N GLN A 238 29.95 4.33 -11.86
CA GLN A 238 29.68 2.95 -12.29
C GLN A 238 28.98 2.10 -11.22
N GLN A 239 29.24 2.38 -9.94
CA GLN A 239 28.59 1.66 -8.83
C GLN A 239 27.11 2.00 -8.62
N GLY A 240 26.64 3.13 -9.19
CA GLY A 240 25.24 3.55 -9.10
C GLY A 240 24.33 2.77 -10.04
N MET A 241 23.02 3.04 -9.92
CA MET A 241 21.98 2.36 -10.71
C MET A 241 22.23 2.42 -12.23
N LEU A 242 22.74 3.54 -12.78
CA LEU A 242 23.06 3.64 -14.22
C LEU A 242 24.08 2.57 -14.67
N GLY A 243 25.09 2.27 -13.86
CA GLY A 243 26.07 1.24 -14.19
C GLY A 243 25.55 -0.18 -14.02
N GLN A 244 24.38 -0.36 -13.41
CA GLN A 244 23.69 -1.64 -13.26
C GLN A 244 22.69 -1.94 -14.40
N LEU A 245 22.36 -0.94 -15.21
CA LEU A 245 21.38 -1.08 -16.30
C LEU A 245 21.96 -1.82 -17.51
N THR A 246 23.28 -1.83 -17.67
CA THR A 246 23.98 -2.44 -18.79
C THR A 246 24.87 -3.59 -18.32
N GLN A 247 25.12 -4.56 -19.21
CA GLN A 247 25.97 -5.71 -18.90
C GLN A 247 27.47 -5.36 -18.88
N THR A 248 27.84 -4.24 -19.49
CA THR A 248 29.23 -3.77 -19.64
C THR A 248 29.37 -2.34 -19.15
N LYS A 249 30.57 -1.99 -18.65
CA LYS A 249 30.94 -0.61 -18.32
C LYS A 249 30.94 0.25 -19.59
N LEU A 250 30.15 1.32 -19.61
CA LEU A 250 30.07 2.23 -20.77
C LEU A 250 31.17 3.31 -20.71
N PRO A 251 31.55 3.92 -21.85
CA PRO A 251 32.50 5.03 -21.92
C PRO A 251 32.24 6.16 -20.90
N GLY A 252 30.98 6.50 -20.63
CA GLY A 252 30.60 7.55 -19.66
C GLY A 252 30.70 7.13 -18.20
N ALA A 253 30.83 5.83 -17.91
CA ALA A 253 30.86 5.31 -16.55
C ALA A 253 32.25 5.40 -15.90
N CYS A 254 32.30 5.72 -14.62
CA CYS A 254 33.55 5.95 -13.88
C CYS A 254 33.59 5.16 -12.56
N ASP A 255 34.71 4.52 -12.26
CA ASP A 255 34.92 3.81 -10.99
C ASP A 255 35.35 4.78 -9.88
N THR A 256 35.99 5.89 -10.26
CA THR A 256 36.49 6.90 -9.32
C THR A 256 36.09 8.31 -9.74
N ILE A 257 36.06 9.21 -8.77
CA ILE A 257 35.79 10.63 -9.02
C ILE A 257 36.89 11.27 -9.89
N GLN A 258 38.12 10.78 -9.79
CA GLN A 258 39.24 11.23 -10.63
C GLN A 258 39.00 10.86 -12.10
N GLU A 259 38.59 9.62 -12.38
CA GLU A 259 38.22 9.21 -13.75
C GLU A 259 37.08 10.08 -14.30
N ALA A 260 36.09 10.41 -13.47
CA ALA A 260 35.00 11.32 -13.86
C ALA A 260 35.53 12.72 -14.19
N ARG A 261 36.41 13.28 -13.34
CA ARG A 261 37.04 14.58 -13.58
C ARG A 261 37.85 14.60 -14.88
N ASP A 262 38.62 13.56 -15.15
CA ASP A 262 39.44 13.46 -16.36
C ASP A 262 38.57 13.45 -17.63
N LYS A 263 37.44 12.73 -17.61
CA LYS A 263 36.48 12.74 -18.73
C LYS A 263 35.80 14.09 -18.89
N VAL A 264 35.35 14.71 -17.81
CA VAL A 264 34.73 16.04 -17.82
C VAL A 264 35.70 17.10 -18.38
N LEU A 265 36.98 17.05 -17.99
CA LEU A 265 38.02 17.93 -18.53
C LEU A 265 38.18 17.77 -20.05
N LYS A 266 38.18 16.54 -20.56
CA LYS A 266 38.24 16.28 -22.01
C LYS A 266 37.02 16.84 -22.75
N LEU A 267 35.83 16.71 -22.17
CA LEU A 267 34.58 17.19 -22.77
C LEU A 267 34.46 18.72 -22.75
N ILE A 268 34.90 19.39 -21.68
CA ILE A 268 34.76 20.84 -21.53
C ILE A 268 35.96 21.60 -22.13
N HIS A 269 37.19 21.27 -21.75
CA HIS A 269 38.38 22.03 -22.16
C HIS A 269 38.99 21.53 -23.46
N CYS A 270 39.13 20.20 -23.62
CA CYS A 270 39.74 19.63 -24.84
C CYS A 270 38.76 19.56 -26.01
N LYS A 271 37.45 19.76 -25.77
CA LYS A 271 36.38 19.62 -26.76
C LYS A 271 36.48 18.30 -27.53
N ASP A 272 36.74 17.22 -26.79
CA ASP A 272 36.94 15.89 -27.35
C ASP A 272 35.64 15.34 -27.95
N SER A 273 35.42 15.65 -29.23
CA SER A 273 34.23 15.23 -29.98
C SER A 273 34.16 13.71 -30.19
N THR A 274 35.29 13.01 -30.15
CA THR A 274 35.33 11.55 -30.27
C THR A 274 34.80 10.93 -28.99
N LEU A 275 35.31 11.35 -27.83
CA LEU A 275 34.82 10.88 -26.54
C LEU A 275 33.33 11.22 -26.35
N ALA A 276 32.91 12.44 -26.71
CA ALA A 276 31.51 12.83 -26.63
C ALA A 276 30.61 11.87 -27.44
N ARG A 277 30.99 11.59 -28.69
CA ARG A 277 30.26 10.66 -29.56
C ARG A 277 30.22 9.25 -28.98
N GLU A 278 31.35 8.72 -28.51
CA GLU A 278 31.42 7.39 -27.89
C GLU A 278 30.49 7.28 -26.68
N ILE A 279 30.45 8.32 -25.82
CA ILE A 279 29.54 8.36 -24.68
C ILE A 279 28.09 8.36 -25.16
N CYS A 280 27.70 9.29 -26.03
CA CYS A 280 26.32 9.41 -26.50
C CYS A 280 25.83 8.13 -27.20
N ASP A 281 26.60 7.61 -28.15
CA ASP A 281 26.25 6.41 -28.91
C ASP A 281 26.08 5.19 -27.99
N SER A 282 26.97 5.04 -27.01
CA SER A 282 26.88 3.94 -26.04
C SER A 282 25.68 4.07 -25.10
N GLN A 283 25.27 5.30 -24.74
CA GLN A 283 24.18 5.55 -23.80
C GLN A 283 22.78 5.34 -24.39
N GLU A 284 22.66 5.20 -25.71
CA GLU A 284 21.38 4.81 -26.35
C GLU A 284 20.83 3.49 -25.82
N GLN A 285 21.69 2.56 -25.41
CA GLN A 285 21.23 1.32 -24.80
C GLN A 285 20.55 1.55 -23.44
N ILE A 286 20.96 2.59 -22.70
CA ILE A 286 20.29 2.99 -21.46
C ILE A 286 18.97 3.65 -21.82
N TYR A 287 18.96 4.60 -22.77
CA TYR A 287 17.74 5.25 -23.25
C TYR A 287 16.67 4.25 -23.66
N HIS A 288 17.05 3.22 -24.44
CA HIS A 288 16.15 2.18 -24.91
C HIS A 288 15.32 1.55 -23.77
N LEU A 289 15.92 1.33 -22.59
CA LEU A 289 15.25 0.75 -21.42
C LEU A 289 14.15 1.63 -20.81
N PHE A 290 14.10 2.90 -21.18
CA PHE A 290 13.09 3.88 -20.73
C PHE A 290 12.22 4.39 -21.87
N THR A 291 12.28 3.76 -23.04
CA THR A 291 11.35 4.06 -24.13
C THR A 291 9.95 3.53 -23.80
N GLN A 292 8.92 4.20 -24.32
CA GLN A 292 7.55 3.70 -24.22
C GLN A 292 7.42 2.31 -24.84
N GLN A 293 8.11 2.05 -25.96
CA GLN A 293 8.10 0.76 -26.62
C GLN A 293 8.61 -0.35 -25.69
N TYR A 294 9.82 -0.19 -25.12
CA TYR A 294 10.38 -1.18 -24.19
C TYR A 294 9.47 -1.40 -22.98
N ALA A 295 8.92 -0.32 -22.41
CA ALA A 295 8.00 -0.41 -21.30
C ALA A 295 6.73 -1.20 -21.67
N LEU A 296 6.09 -0.88 -22.80
CA LEU A 296 4.88 -1.57 -23.28
C LEU A 296 5.13 -3.06 -23.55
N GLU A 297 6.24 -3.40 -24.19
CA GLU A 297 6.63 -4.80 -24.45
C GLU A 297 6.79 -5.58 -23.13
N ARG A 298 7.47 -5.00 -22.14
CA ARG A 298 7.63 -5.61 -20.83
C ARG A 298 6.31 -5.71 -20.08
N TRP A 299 5.49 -4.67 -20.07
CA TRP A 299 4.17 -4.70 -19.42
C TRP A 299 3.26 -5.75 -20.05
N ASN A 300 3.21 -5.85 -21.38
CA ASN A 300 2.42 -6.87 -22.06
C ASN A 300 2.86 -8.28 -21.66
N ARG A 301 4.18 -8.56 -21.66
CA ARG A 301 4.69 -9.88 -21.32
C ARG A 301 4.53 -10.21 -19.83
N GLU A 302 4.99 -9.33 -18.96
CA GLU A 302 5.11 -9.61 -17.53
C GLU A 302 3.77 -9.43 -16.80
N PHE A 303 3.00 -8.39 -17.13
CA PHE A 303 1.72 -8.10 -16.47
C PHE A 303 0.54 -8.77 -17.18
N ILE A 304 0.33 -8.47 -18.47
CA ILE A 304 -0.89 -8.92 -19.18
C ILE A 304 -0.86 -10.43 -19.46
N GLN A 305 0.26 -10.94 -19.97
CA GLN A 305 0.44 -12.37 -20.28
C GLN A 305 0.94 -13.18 -19.07
N GLY A 306 1.55 -12.53 -18.08
CA GLY A 306 2.04 -13.16 -16.85
C GLY A 306 1.05 -13.03 -15.69
N VAL A 307 1.14 -11.94 -14.94
CA VAL A 307 0.37 -11.73 -13.68
C VAL A 307 -1.14 -11.88 -13.88
N LEU A 308 -1.74 -11.28 -14.91
CA LEU A 308 -3.19 -11.35 -15.12
C LEU A 308 -3.69 -12.75 -15.53
N GLN A 309 -2.82 -13.59 -16.08
CA GLN A 309 -3.13 -14.99 -16.41
C GLN A 309 -2.92 -15.94 -15.23
N SER A 310 -2.22 -15.52 -14.18
CA SER A 310 -2.09 -16.33 -12.96
C SER A 310 -3.47 -16.62 -12.38
N PRO A 311 -3.80 -17.85 -11.97
CA PRO A 311 -5.10 -18.09 -11.37
C PRO A 311 -5.23 -17.22 -10.11
N LEU A 312 -6.31 -16.45 -10.03
CA LEU A 312 -6.78 -16.02 -8.71
C LEU A 312 -7.12 -17.30 -7.94
N PRO A 313 -6.78 -17.42 -6.64
CA PRO A 313 -7.34 -18.45 -5.79
C PRO A 313 -8.85 -18.43 -6.05
N SER A 314 -9.36 -19.48 -6.69
CA SER A 314 -10.71 -19.44 -7.22
C SER A 314 -11.66 -19.30 -6.05
N VAL A 315 -12.40 -18.20 -6.00
CA VAL A 315 -13.77 -18.23 -5.48
C VAL A 315 -14.55 -19.02 -6.53
N SER A 316 -14.30 -20.33 -6.64
CA SER A 316 -14.99 -21.18 -7.60
C SER A 316 -16.48 -21.08 -7.29
N GLN A 317 -17.27 -20.56 -8.23
CA GLN A 317 -18.71 -20.35 -8.05
C GLN A 317 -19.47 -21.66 -7.71
N ASN A 318 -18.89 -22.82 -8.02
CA ASN A 318 -19.45 -24.14 -7.68
C ASN A 318 -18.89 -24.76 -6.38
N CYS A 319 -17.88 -24.13 -5.76
CA CYS A 319 -17.31 -24.51 -4.47
C CYS A 319 -16.88 -23.24 -3.72
N GLN A 320 -17.81 -22.32 -3.43
CA GLN A 320 -17.49 -21.26 -2.47
C GLN A 320 -17.17 -21.95 -1.15
N PRO A 321 -15.95 -21.81 -0.59
CA PRO A 321 -15.66 -22.38 0.71
C PRO A 321 -16.66 -21.79 1.68
N SER A 322 -17.41 -22.65 2.37
CA SER A 322 -18.42 -22.19 3.31
C SER A 322 -17.73 -21.38 4.40
N LYS A 323 -18.03 -20.08 4.54
CA LYS A 323 -17.53 -19.35 5.71
C LYS A 323 -18.30 -19.81 6.93
N LYS A 324 -17.60 -19.94 8.05
CA LYS A 324 -18.19 -20.20 9.36
C LYS A 324 -18.31 -18.90 10.14
N VAL A 325 -19.47 -18.60 10.70
CA VAL A 325 -19.67 -17.42 11.55
C VAL A 325 -20.07 -17.81 12.96
N GLY A 326 -19.37 -17.25 13.95
CA GLY A 326 -19.74 -17.40 15.36
C GLY A 326 -20.77 -16.35 15.74
N ILE A 327 -21.95 -16.75 16.20
CA ILE A 327 -22.98 -15.82 16.71
C ILE A 327 -22.87 -15.82 18.24
N LEU A 328 -22.48 -14.70 18.82
CA LEU A 328 -22.03 -14.61 20.21
C LEU A 328 -22.85 -13.58 20.99
N PRO A 329 -23.79 -14.02 21.85
CA PRO A 329 -24.55 -13.10 22.72
C PRO A 329 -23.67 -12.48 23.81
N LEU A 330 -23.91 -11.20 24.12
CA LEU A 330 -23.24 -10.49 25.23
C LEU A 330 -23.91 -10.70 26.59
N ALA A 331 -25.21 -11.02 26.60
CA ALA A 331 -25.96 -11.30 27.81
C ALA A 331 -27.06 -12.35 27.56
N ASP A 332 -27.46 -13.05 28.62
CA ASP A 332 -28.58 -13.99 28.63
C ASP A 332 -29.89 -13.21 28.82
N HIS A 333 -30.47 -12.78 27.69
CA HIS A 333 -31.69 -12.00 27.65
C HIS A 333 -32.54 -12.42 26.46
N ARG A 334 -33.86 -12.56 26.68
CA ARG A 334 -34.81 -13.06 25.68
C ARG A 334 -34.69 -12.39 24.31
N LEU A 335 -34.59 -11.06 24.26
CA LEU A 335 -34.46 -10.32 22.99
C LEU A 335 -33.15 -10.62 22.26
N ILE A 336 -32.06 -10.83 23.00
CA ILE A 336 -30.75 -11.20 22.44
C ILE A 336 -30.84 -12.62 21.86
N ASP A 337 -31.44 -13.56 22.60
CA ASP A 337 -31.63 -14.93 22.13
C ASP A 337 -32.49 -15.01 20.88
N GLU A 338 -33.63 -14.32 20.86
CA GLU A 338 -34.52 -14.23 19.69
C GLU A 338 -33.76 -13.66 18.47
N THR A 339 -32.94 -12.63 18.68
CA THR A 339 -32.10 -12.04 17.62
C THR A 339 -31.02 -13.00 17.14
N CYS A 340 -30.32 -13.69 18.04
CA CYS A 340 -29.34 -14.71 17.71
C CYS A 340 -29.95 -15.84 16.87
N GLN A 341 -31.15 -16.32 17.23
CA GLN A 341 -31.86 -17.33 16.45
C GLN A 341 -32.29 -16.82 15.07
N ARG A 342 -32.71 -15.54 14.96
CA ARG A 342 -33.00 -14.89 13.67
C ARG A 342 -31.74 -14.83 12.79
N ILE A 343 -30.60 -14.40 13.32
CA ILE A 343 -29.34 -14.35 12.55
C ILE A 343 -28.95 -15.77 12.10
N LYS A 344 -29.09 -16.76 12.99
CA LYS A 344 -28.83 -18.16 12.66
C LYS A 344 -29.72 -18.67 11.52
N SER A 345 -30.99 -18.28 11.47
CA SER A 345 -31.90 -18.68 10.39
C SER A 345 -31.63 -18.00 9.05
N LEU A 346 -31.01 -16.81 9.08
CA LEU A 346 -30.50 -16.12 7.88
C LEU A 346 -29.23 -16.79 7.33
N CYS A 347 -28.44 -17.45 8.17
CA CYS A 347 -27.26 -18.19 7.75
C CYS A 347 -27.66 -19.42 6.93
N LYS A 348 -27.63 -19.29 5.61
CA LYS A 348 -27.83 -20.36 4.63
C LYS A 348 -26.53 -20.58 3.87
N LYS A 349 -26.34 -21.79 3.33
CA LYS A 349 -25.16 -22.09 2.49
C LYS A 349 -25.01 -21.01 1.42
N PRO A 350 -23.81 -20.44 1.24
CA PRO A 350 -22.51 -20.94 1.73
C PRO A 350 -22.15 -20.55 3.18
N LEU A 351 -22.95 -19.79 3.92
CA LEU A 351 -22.67 -19.42 5.29
C LEU A 351 -23.09 -20.53 6.28
N ASP A 352 -22.12 -21.08 7.01
CA ASP A 352 -22.33 -21.96 8.16
C ASP A 352 -22.27 -21.15 9.45
N SER A 353 -23.11 -21.47 10.43
CA SER A 353 -23.21 -20.68 11.67
C SER A 353 -23.05 -21.53 12.91
N ARG A 354 -22.31 -20.97 13.87
CA ARG A 354 -22.08 -21.54 15.20
C ARG A 354 -22.65 -20.59 16.24
N LEU A 355 -23.85 -20.90 16.73
CA LEU A 355 -24.49 -20.11 17.78
C LEU A 355 -23.94 -20.50 19.16
N GLY A 356 -23.30 -19.54 19.84
CA GLY A 356 -22.84 -19.67 21.21
C GLY A 356 -23.98 -19.54 22.22
N THR A 357 -23.83 -20.18 23.38
CA THR A 357 -24.73 -20.05 24.53
C THR A 357 -23.91 -19.65 25.75
N LEU A 358 -24.31 -18.60 26.48
CA LEU A 358 -23.57 -18.09 27.64
C LEU A 358 -23.65 -19.04 28.83
N GLN A 359 -22.73 -20.00 28.86
CA GLN A 359 -22.62 -21.03 29.87
C GLN A 359 -21.16 -21.43 29.97
N THR A 360 -20.66 -21.64 31.19
CA THR A 360 -19.33 -22.20 31.37
C THR A 360 -19.31 -23.63 30.86
N TRP A 361 -18.37 -23.94 29.96
CA TRP A 361 -18.19 -25.29 29.46
C TRP A 361 -17.92 -26.27 30.61
N ASN A 362 -18.52 -27.46 30.54
CA ASN A 362 -18.16 -28.58 31.39
C ASN A 362 -18.05 -29.88 30.56
N PRO A 363 -17.24 -30.87 31.00
CA PRO A 363 -17.02 -32.11 30.24
C PRO A 363 -18.27 -32.96 29.97
N ASN A 364 -19.35 -32.75 30.73
CA ASN A 364 -20.58 -33.54 30.64
C ASN A 364 -21.64 -32.89 29.73
N MET A 365 -21.36 -31.70 29.16
CA MET A 365 -22.28 -31.01 28.25
C MET A 365 -22.31 -31.66 26.86
N ASP A 366 -23.51 -31.80 26.29
CA ASP A 366 -23.68 -32.18 24.89
C ASP A 366 -23.32 -31.00 23.97
N THR A 367 -22.04 -30.90 23.65
CA THR A 367 -21.51 -29.84 22.77
C THR A 367 -21.98 -29.97 21.32
N ALA A 368 -22.70 -31.04 20.94
CA ALA A 368 -23.33 -31.14 19.63
C ALA A 368 -24.62 -30.31 19.55
N ARG A 369 -25.32 -30.11 20.69
CA ARG A 369 -26.59 -29.36 20.76
C ARG A 369 -26.43 -27.93 21.28
N SER A 370 -25.54 -27.70 22.23
CA SER A 370 -25.19 -26.36 22.71
C SER A 370 -23.72 -26.07 22.47
N LYS A 371 -23.37 -24.81 22.20
CA LYS A 371 -21.97 -24.37 22.12
C LYS A 371 -21.71 -23.44 23.31
N PRO A 372 -21.50 -23.99 24.52
CA PRO A 372 -21.29 -23.18 25.71
C PRO A 372 -20.02 -22.34 25.54
N PHE A 373 -20.08 -21.09 25.98
CA PHE A 373 -18.90 -20.24 26.08
C PHE A 373 -19.09 -19.20 27.19
N SER A 374 -17.98 -18.60 27.59
CA SER A 374 -17.95 -17.45 28.49
C SER A 374 -17.09 -16.34 27.91
N TRP A 375 -17.37 -15.09 28.27
CA TRP A 375 -16.50 -13.97 27.92
C TRP A 375 -15.34 -13.92 28.91
N LYS A 376 -14.14 -14.16 28.41
CA LYS A 376 -12.91 -14.15 29.20
C LYS A 376 -12.13 -12.88 28.98
N THR A 377 -11.63 -12.34 30.08
CA THR A 377 -10.79 -11.16 30.07
C THR A 377 -9.35 -11.51 29.67
N ILE A 378 -8.77 -10.71 28.76
CA ILE A 378 -7.37 -10.76 28.37
C ILE A 378 -6.71 -9.39 28.54
N THR A 379 -5.41 -9.38 28.80
CA THR A 379 -4.63 -8.14 28.92
C THR A 379 -4.24 -7.59 27.54
N GLY A 380 -3.87 -6.31 27.49
CA GLY A 380 -3.34 -5.71 26.25
C GLY A 380 -2.09 -6.40 25.69
N GLU A 381 -1.25 -6.99 26.54
CA GLU A 381 -0.08 -7.78 26.08
C GLU A 381 -0.49 -9.09 25.41
N GLN A 382 -1.42 -9.82 26.03
CA GLN A 382 -2.00 -11.04 25.45
C GLN A 382 -2.71 -10.73 24.13
N MET A 383 -3.42 -9.61 24.06
CA MET A 383 -4.07 -9.15 22.83
C MET A 383 -3.06 -8.89 21.72
N ARG A 384 -1.94 -8.18 21.96
CA ARG A 384 -0.88 -7.96 20.95
C ARG A 384 -0.31 -9.27 20.43
N TYR A 385 -0.11 -10.23 21.31
CA TYR A 385 0.36 -11.56 20.92
C TYR A 385 -0.68 -12.28 20.04
N ALA A 386 -1.96 -12.26 20.45
CA ALA A 386 -3.05 -12.86 19.70
C ALA A 386 -3.32 -12.17 18.35
N GLN A 387 -3.16 -10.85 18.24
CA GLN A 387 -3.28 -10.11 16.97
C GLN A 387 -2.19 -10.51 15.96
N ARG A 388 -0.93 -10.60 16.42
CA ARG A 388 0.18 -11.11 15.60
C ARG A 388 -0.10 -12.51 15.09
N LEU A 389 -0.58 -13.38 15.99
CA LEU A 389 -0.90 -14.75 15.63
C LEU A 389 -2.14 -14.85 14.75
N SER A 390 -3.18 -14.06 14.94
CA SER A 390 -4.44 -14.18 14.16
C SER A 390 -4.37 -13.51 12.79
N GLY A 391 -3.52 -12.50 12.62
CA GLY A 391 -3.43 -11.71 11.39
C GLY A 391 -4.49 -10.61 11.30
N HIS A 392 -5.14 -10.32 12.43
CA HIS A 392 -6.13 -9.25 12.52
C HIS A 392 -5.72 -8.28 13.62
N SER A 393 -5.85 -7.00 13.33
CA SER A 393 -5.65 -5.93 14.29
C SER A 393 -6.50 -4.73 13.89
N GLN A 394 -7.37 -4.28 14.78
CA GLN A 394 -8.21 -3.10 14.62
C GLN A 394 -8.21 -2.33 15.95
N GLY A 395 -8.24 -1.00 15.85
CA GLY A 395 -8.40 -0.10 16.99
C GLY A 395 -7.22 0.01 17.95
N ASN A 396 -7.41 0.81 18.99
CA ASN A 396 -6.46 0.95 20.09
C ASN A 396 -6.50 -0.27 21.01
N ILE A 397 -5.34 -0.66 21.55
CA ILE A 397 -5.23 -1.77 22.48
C ILE A 397 -5.50 -1.25 23.88
N GLU A 398 -6.67 -1.61 24.39
CA GLU A 398 -7.05 -1.29 25.76
C GLU A 398 -6.33 -2.19 26.78
N PRO A 399 -6.19 -1.76 28.04
CA PRO A 399 -5.53 -2.56 29.07
C PRO A 399 -6.20 -3.93 29.27
N VAL A 400 -7.51 -3.98 29.05
CA VAL A 400 -8.39 -5.11 29.31
C VAL A 400 -9.36 -5.26 28.15
N ASN A 401 -9.44 -6.46 27.57
CA ASN A 401 -10.37 -6.81 26.48
C ASN A 401 -11.05 -8.13 26.80
N VAL A 402 -12.12 -8.47 26.07
CA VAL A 402 -12.81 -9.76 26.19
C VAL A 402 -12.71 -10.58 24.90
N VAL A 403 -12.60 -11.90 25.06
CA VAL A 403 -12.62 -12.91 23.99
C VAL A 403 -13.59 -14.02 24.39
N PRO A 404 -14.31 -14.67 23.45
CA PRO A 404 -15.05 -15.88 23.78
C PRO A 404 -14.10 -16.99 24.20
N ASP A 405 -14.42 -17.71 25.27
CA ASP A 405 -13.74 -18.93 25.71
C ASP A 405 -14.77 -20.06 25.70
N ASP A 406 -14.63 -20.99 24.75
CA ASP A 406 -15.48 -22.17 24.58
C ASP A 406 -14.82 -23.45 25.14
N GLY A 407 -13.64 -23.31 25.76
CA GLY A 407 -12.82 -24.41 26.27
C GLY A 407 -12.10 -25.25 25.20
N ILE A 408 -12.20 -24.90 23.91
CA ILE A 408 -11.68 -25.70 22.79
C ILE A 408 -10.84 -24.85 21.83
N CYS A 409 -11.47 -23.88 21.16
CA CYS A 409 -10.87 -23.06 20.10
C CYS A 409 -11.27 -21.59 20.20
N ASP A 410 -12.02 -21.18 21.24
CA ASP A 410 -12.37 -19.78 21.49
C ASP A 410 -13.11 -19.17 20.28
N PHE A 411 -13.90 -19.98 19.57
CA PHE A 411 -14.55 -19.64 18.30
C PHE A 411 -13.59 -19.12 17.20
N MET A 412 -12.28 -19.35 17.31
CA MET A 412 -11.28 -18.98 16.32
C MET A 412 -11.33 -19.87 15.06
N ASP A 413 -12.05 -20.98 15.13
CA ASP A 413 -12.41 -21.88 14.02
C ASP A 413 -13.50 -21.32 13.10
N CYS A 414 -14.16 -20.22 13.50
CA CYS A 414 -15.02 -19.42 12.63
C CYS A 414 -14.17 -18.46 11.79
N ASP A 415 -14.67 -17.95 10.67
CA ASP A 415 -14.02 -16.92 9.84
C ASP A 415 -14.30 -15.49 10.33
N ALA A 416 -15.46 -15.27 10.95
CA ALA A 416 -15.83 -14.01 11.58
C ALA A 416 -16.76 -14.25 12.77
N TRP A 417 -16.97 -13.22 13.59
CA TRP A 417 -17.99 -13.22 14.63
C TRP A 417 -19.12 -12.22 14.34
N ILE A 418 -20.31 -12.53 14.84
CA ILE A 418 -21.41 -11.58 15.00
C ILE A 418 -21.68 -11.47 16.49
N ILE A 419 -21.29 -10.34 17.06
CA ILE A 419 -21.51 -10.05 18.48
C ILE A 419 -22.90 -9.44 18.63
N VAL A 420 -23.74 -10.00 19.48
CA VAL A 420 -25.15 -9.58 19.62
C VAL A 420 -25.40 -9.05 21.02
N GLY A 421 -25.80 -7.78 21.15
CA GLY A 421 -26.20 -7.23 22.44
C GLY A 421 -26.19 -5.71 22.52
N ASP A 422 -26.27 -5.22 23.76
CA ASP A 422 -26.49 -3.80 24.08
C ASP A 422 -25.34 -3.17 24.89
N ARG A 423 -24.52 -3.98 25.58
CA ARG A 423 -23.45 -3.50 26.46
C ARG A 423 -22.28 -4.48 26.55
N CYS A 424 -21.07 -3.94 26.58
CA CYS A 424 -19.83 -4.70 26.76
C CYS A 424 -19.22 -4.42 28.14
N SER A 425 -18.84 -5.46 28.86
CA SER A 425 -18.13 -5.33 30.15
C SER A 425 -16.69 -4.82 29.98
N ALA A 426 -16.07 -5.17 28.86
CA ALA A 426 -14.81 -4.65 28.35
C ALA A 426 -14.86 -4.72 26.80
N PRO A 427 -13.99 -4.00 26.08
CA PRO A 427 -13.96 -4.04 24.62
C PRO A 427 -13.75 -5.45 24.07
N VAL A 428 -14.48 -5.80 23.01
CA VAL A 428 -14.28 -7.07 22.30
C VAL A 428 -12.92 -7.05 21.60
N ALA A 429 -12.09 -8.05 21.89
CA ALA A 429 -10.75 -8.17 21.35
C ALA A 429 -10.76 -8.31 19.82
N THR A 430 -9.95 -7.50 19.14
CA THR A 430 -9.83 -7.49 17.67
C THR A 430 -8.85 -8.55 17.14
N VAL A 431 -8.93 -9.74 17.72
CA VAL A 431 -8.16 -10.94 17.31
C VAL A 431 -8.89 -11.74 16.23
N LYS A 432 -10.17 -11.41 16.00
CA LYS A 432 -10.98 -11.92 14.93
C LYS A 432 -11.82 -10.78 14.36
N PRO A 433 -12.06 -10.72 13.04
CA PRO A 433 -12.99 -9.77 12.48
C PRO A 433 -14.41 -10.07 12.96
N TYR A 434 -15.15 -9.01 13.30
CA TYR A 434 -16.53 -9.16 13.73
C TYR A 434 -17.44 -8.06 13.23
N ALA A 435 -18.71 -8.40 13.07
CA ALA A 435 -19.82 -7.48 13.00
C ALA A 435 -20.44 -7.32 14.40
N PHE A 436 -20.95 -6.14 14.72
CA PHE A 436 -21.67 -5.90 15.98
C PHE A 436 -23.15 -5.69 15.68
N TYR A 437 -24.01 -6.62 16.07
CA TYR A 437 -25.46 -6.44 16.02
C TYR A 437 -25.90 -5.72 17.29
N TYR A 438 -26.22 -4.43 17.14
CA TYR A 438 -26.65 -3.60 18.24
C TYR A 438 -28.12 -3.85 18.56
N ILE A 439 -28.39 -4.10 19.84
CA ILE A 439 -29.73 -4.15 20.41
C ILE A 439 -29.85 -3.00 21.40
N GLN A 440 -30.92 -2.21 21.29
CA GLN A 440 -31.13 -1.12 22.23
C GLN A 440 -31.35 -1.67 23.65
N PRO A 441 -30.65 -1.13 24.67
CA PRO A 441 -30.84 -1.55 26.05
C PRO A 441 -32.26 -1.25 26.53
N VAL A 442 -32.82 -2.13 27.38
CA VAL A 442 -34.12 -1.88 28.03
C VAL A 442 -34.01 -0.61 28.89
N PRO A 443 -34.93 0.37 28.75
CA PRO A 443 -34.90 1.60 29.53
C PRO A 443 -34.96 1.33 31.04
N GLY A 444 -34.10 2.00 31.82
CA GLY A 444 -34.24 2.04 33.29
C GLY A 444 -32.96 1.82 34.11
N ILE A 445 -31.83 1.41 33.51
CA ILE A 445 -30.55 1.26 34.21
C ILE A 445 -29.47 2.05 33.46
N PRO A 446 -28.99 3.19 34.01
CA PRO A 446 -27.84 3.90 33.46
C PRO A 446 -26.62 2.98 33.39
N LEU A 447 -25.96 2.93 32.23
CA LEU A 447 -24.69 2.24 32.08
C LEU A 447 -23.59 3.00 32.83
N SER A 448 -22.65 2.29 33.46
CA SER A 448 -21.44 2.93 33.96
C SER A 448 -20.62 3.51 32.80
N GLU A 449 -19.84 4.55 33.06
CA GLU A 449 -18.96 5.15 32.05
C GLU A 449 -18.01 4.11 31.43
N SER A 450 -17.51 3.17 32.24
CA SER A 450 -16.66 2.06 31.77
C SER A 450 -17.37 1.16 30.75
N VAL A 451 -18.64 0.81 30.99
CA VAL A 451 -19.44 -0.03 30.10
C VAL A 451 -19.82 0.74 28.84
N GLN A 452 -20.18 2.02 28.96
CA GLN A 452 -20.44 2.87 27.78
C GLN A 452 -19.21 2.95 26.88
N ARG A 453 -18.04 3.23 27.46
CA ARG A 453 -16.77 3.30 26.74
C ARG A 453 -16.41 1.97 26.07
N ALA A 454 -16.51 0.87 26.81
CA ALA A 454 -16.22 -0.46 26.28
C ALA A 454 -17.16 -0.85 25.12
N THR A 455 -18.43 -0.48 25.23
CA THR A 455 -19.43 -0.69 24.18
C THR A 455 -19.10 0.17 22.96
N ALA A 456 -18.83 1.46 23.16
CA ALA A 456 -18.43 2.37 22.09
C ALA A 456 -17.21 1.86 21.32
N GLN A 457 -16.18 1.43 22.04
CA GLN A 457 -14.96 0.87 21.45
C GLN A 457 -15.22 -0.42 20.68
N SER A 458 -16.05 -1.33 21.21
CA SER A 458 -16.41 -2.56 20.50
C SER A 458 -17.19 -2.27 19.22
N ILE A 459 -18.10 -1.30 19.25
CA ILE A 459 -18.86 -0.89 18.06
C ILE A 459 -17.95 -0.22 17.04
N GLN A 460 -17.05 0.67 17.47
CA GLN A 460 -16.10 1.37 16.59
C GLN A 460 -15.04 0.46 15.98
N ASN A 461 -14.65 -0.60 16.70
CA ASN A 461 -13.70 -1.61 16.22
C ASN A 461 -14.34 -2.69 15.33
N ALA A 462 -15.68 -2.73 15.27
CA ALA A 462 -16.40 -3.67 14.42
C ALA A 462 -16.17 -3.34 12.94
N HIS A 463 -16.13 -4.38 12.10
CA HIS A 463 -16.01 -4.19 10.65
C HIS A 463 -17.32 -3.70 10.02
N CYS A 464 -18.44 -3.88 10.70
CA CYS A 464 -19.72 -3.24 10.41
C CYS A 464 -20.61 -3.33 11.65
N VAL A 465 -21.61 -2.46 11.71
CA VAL A 465 -22.61 -2.47 12.78
C VAL A 465 -23.97 -2.78 12.15
N LEU A 466 -24.63 -3.79 12.66
CA LEU A 466 -25.93 -4.23 12.19
C LEU A 466 -27.00 -3.69 13.14
N VAL A 467 -28.06 -3.10 12.58
CA VAL A 467 -29.20 -2.59 13.35
C VAL A 467 -30.52 -3.05 12.77
N GLN A 468 -31.56 -3.17 13.60
CA GLN A 468 -32.87 -3.60 13.12
C GLN A 468 -33.65 -2.48 12.43
N ASN A 469 -33.43 -1.22 12.82
CA ASN A 469 -34.23 -0.11 12.34
C ASN A 469 -33.41 1.19 12.23
N PRO A 470 -33.88 2.17 11.43
CA PRO A 470 -33.18 3.45 11.25
C PRO A 470 -33.01 4.28 12.53
N ARG A 471 -33.87 4.11 13.55
CA ARG A 471 -33.73 4.87 14.80
C ARG A 471 -32.49 4.43 15.57
N ASP A 472 -32.19 3.14 15.58
CA ASP A 472 -30.98 2.60 16.20
C ASP A 472 -29.72 3.10 15.46
N ARG A 473 -29.77 3.20 14.13
CA ARG A 473 -28.69 3.83 13.35
C ARG A 473 -28.45 5.27 13.80
N ASP A 474 -29.50 6.09 13.85
CA ASP A 474 -29.39 7.50 14.22
C ASP A 474 -28.89 7.66 15.67
N LEU A 475 -29.27 6.75 16.56
CA LEU A 475 -28.76 6.67 17.93
C LEU A 475 -27.26 6.38 17.94
N LEU A 476 -26.79 5.38 17.19
CA LEU A 476 -25.37 5.02 17.12
C LEU A 476 -24.49 6.14 16.58
N VAL A 477 -24.97 6.88 15.57
CA VAL A 477 -24.28 8.07 15.05
C VAL A 477 -24.16 9.13 16.13
N LYS A 478 -25.27 9.42 16.83
CA LYS A 478 -25.35 10.50 17.81
C LYS A 478 -24.59 10.19 19.12
N GLU A 479 -24.75 8.98 19.66
CA GLU A 479 -24.26 8.62 20.99
C GLU A 479 -22.88 7.95 20.96
N TYR A 480 -22.57 7.22 19.89
CA TYR A 480 -21.33 6.44 19.77
C TYR A 480 -20.39 6.96 18.68
N GLY A 481 -20.78 8.00 17.93
CA GLY A 481 -19.95 8.63 16.90
C GLY A 481 -19.61 7.71 15.73
N VAL A 482 -20.45 6.70 15.47
CA VAL A 482 -20.25 5.75 14.38
C VAL A 482 -20.67 6.41 13.06
N SER A 483 -19.80 6.37 12.05
CA SER A 483 -20.18 6.86 10.71
C SER A 483 -21.32 6.02 10.14
N GLN A 484 -22.26 6.68 9.44
CA GLN A 484 -23.39 6.02 8.80
C GLN A 484 -22.96 4.94 7.80
N ASP A 485 -21.81 5.11 7.14
CA ASP A 485 -21.28 4.18 6.14
C ASP A 485 -20.89 2.82 6.74
N TRP A 486 -20.76 2.74 8.06
CA TRP A 486 -20.41 1.52 8.80
C TRP A 486 -21.63 0.79 9.34
N ILE A 487 -22.82 1.41 9.26
CA ILE A 487 -24.05 0.88 9.84
C ILE A 487 -24.95 0.33 8.72
N ILE A 488 -25.33 -0.95 8.84
CA ILE A 488 -26.20 -1.66 7.91
C ILE A 488 -27.52 -1.96 8.60
N THR A 489 -28.63 -1.57 7.98
CA THR A 489 -29.97 -1.81 8.50
C THR A 489 -30.51 -3.15 7.99
N ILE A 490 -30.98 -4.00 8.91
CA ILE A 490 -31.57 -5.31 8.64
C ILE A 490 -33.09 -5.18 8.74
N ASP A 491 -33.71 -4.81 7.63
CA ASP A 491 -35.15 -4.65 7.51
C ASP A 491 -35.87 -6.00 7.25
N SER A 492 -37.11 -5.94 6.76
CA SER A 492 -37.93 -7.11 6.43
C SER A 492 -37.55 -7.79 5.12
N GLU A 493 -36.87 -7.08 4.22
CA GLU A 493 -36.42 -7.60 2.93
C GLU A 493 -35.03 -8.24 3.04
N PHE A 494 -34.28 -7.88 4.09
CA PHE A 494 -32.96 -8.44 4.40
C PHE A 494 -32.98 -9.97 4.50
N ASP A 495 -32.16 -10.62 3.68
CA ASP A 495 -32.11 -12.07 3.58
C ASP A 495 -30.72 -12.68 3.85
N GLY A 496 -30.54 -13.95 3.47
CA GLY A 496 -29.28 -14.67 3.67
C GLY A 496 -28.18 -14.26 2.70
N GLU A 497 -28.51 -13.82 1.49
CA GLU A 497 -27.55 -13.33 0.49
C GLU A 497 -26.97 -11.98 0.92
N ASP A 498 -27.79 -11.12 1.54
CA ASP A 498 -27.33 -9.87 2.13
C ASP A 498 -26.32 -10.14 3.26
N LEU A 499 -26.66 -11.04 4.19
CA LEU A 499 -25.75 -11.42 5.27
C LEU A 499 -24.46 -12.03 4.74
N TRP A 500 -24.56 -12.93 3.75
CA TRP A 500 -23.40 -13.51 3.09
C TRP A 500 -22.52 -12.42 2.46
N THR A 501 -23.11 -11.45 1.76
CA THR A 501 -22.41 -10.31 1.14
C THR A 501 -21.63 -9.49 2.16
N ILE A 502 -22.18 -9.27 3.34
CA ILE A 502 -21.48 -8.59 4.43
C ILE A 502 -20.30 -9.44 4.92
N ILE A 503 -20.56 -10.69 5.32
CA ILE A 503 -19.55 -11.56 5.95
C ILE A 503 -18.42 -11.93 4.98
N GLN A 504 -18.71 -12.07 3.68
CA GLN A 504 -17.68 -12.37 2.69
C GLN A 504 -16.69 -11.21 2.47
N ASN A 505 -17.11 -9.97 2.76
CA ASN A 505 -16.32 -8.74 2.65
C ASN A 505 -15.68 -8.29 3.98
N ILE A 506 -15.89 -9.04 5.06
CA ILE A 506 -15.08 -8.92 6.27
C ILE A 506 -13.71 -9.63 6.01
N PRO A 507 -12.57 -8.97 6.36
CA PRO A 507 -11.20 -9.45 6.18
C PRO A 507 -10.91 -10.88 6.59
#